data_AF-A0A965PNR1-F1
#
_entry.id   AF-A0A965PNR1-F1
#
_cell.length_a   1.000
_cell.length_b   1.000
_cell.length_c   1.000
_cell.angle_alpha   90.00
_cell.angle_beta   90.00
_cell.angle_gamma   90.00
#
_symmetry.space_group_name_H-M   'P 1'
#
loop_
_entity.id
_entity.type
_entity.pdbx_description
1 polymer ?
#
loop_
_entity_poly.entity_id
_entity_poly.type
_entity_poly.pdbx_seq_one_letter_code
_entity_poly.pdbx_strand_id
1 'polypeptide(L)'
;MNITKGKQKQAVRAVIYGVEGIGKSTFAAGLPSPLFLDLEKGTSHLDISRVEIDTWSDLEAALNECLQTDFETIVIDTADWAEAACVEVVLKKHGKKSIEDFGFGKGYVILAEEFRKVIAKAEALISRGKNV
;
A
#
# COMPACT_ATOMS: atom_id res chain seq x y z
N MET A 1 5.28 -9.10 -34.91
CA MET A 1 4.86 -7.92 -34.12
C MET A 1 3.40 -8.14 -33.73
N ASN A 2 3.07 -8.21 -32.44
CA ASN A 2 1.68 -8.36 -31.97
C ASN A 2 1.16 -6.99 -31.53
N ILE A 3 0.20 -6.44 -32.27
CA ILE A 3 -0.44 -5.15 -31.95
C ILE A 3 -1.85 -5.44 -31.38
N THR A 4 -2.10 -5.04 -30.14
CA THR A 4 -3.43 -5.08 -29.51
C THR A 4 -4.12 -3.71 -29.63
N LYS A 5 -5.46 -3.69 -29.75
CA LYS A 5 -6.29 -2.48 -29.89
C LYS A 5 -7.51 -2.55 -28.97
N GLY A 6 -8.09 -1.40 -28.64
CA GLY A 6 -9.29 -1.29 -27.80
C GLY A 6 -9.01 -1.31 -26.30
N LYS A 7 -10.06 -1.10 -25.48
CA LYS A 7 -9.95 -1.09 -24.01
C LYS A 7 -9.58 -2.49 -23.51
N GLN A 8 -8.49 -2.56 -22.75
CA GLN A 8 -8.07 -3.79 -22.06
C GLN A 8 -8.53 -3.69 -20.61
N LYS A 9 -9.41 -4.59 -20.18
CA LYS A 9 -9.82 -4.65 -18.77
C LYS A 9 -8.70 -5.34 -17.99
N GLN A 10 -8.00 -4.57 -17.17
CA GLN A 10 -6.93 -5.04 -16.30
C GLN A 10 -7.11 -4.41 -14.93
N ALA A 11 -6.66 -5.12 -13.89
CA ALA A 11 -6.53 -4.53 -12.58
C ALA A 11 -5.58 -3.32 -12.64
N VAL A 12 -5.87 -2.32 -11.81
CA VAL A 12 -5.11 -1.08 -11.78
C VAL A 12 -4.36 -0.92 -10.48
N ARG A 13 -3.16 -0.33 -10.58
CA ARG A 13 -2.50 0.32 -9.44
C ARG A 13 -2.90 1.78 -9.43
N ALA A 14 -3.53 2.26 -8.38
CA ALA A 14 -3.97 3.64 -8.28
C ALA A 14 -3.38 4.32 -7.03
N VAL A 15 -3.21 5.64 -7.12
CA VAL A 15 -2.91 6.49 -5.96
C VAL A 15 -4.00 7.54 -5.87
N ILE A 16 -4.70 7.58 -4.75
CA ILE A 16 -5.72 8.59 -4.45
C ILE A 16 -5.11 9.57 -3.46
N TYR A 17 -4.90 10.81 -3.91
CA TYR A 17 -4.26 11.86 -3.11
C TYR A 17 -5.15 13.09 -3.00
N GLY A 18 -5.11 13.75 -1.84
CA GLY A 18 -5.88 14.95 -1.55
C GLY A 18 -5.85 15.28 -0.06
N VAL A 19 -6.31 16.49 0.27
CA VAL A 19 -6.33 16.99 1.67
C VAL A 19 -7.17 16.11 2.59
N GLU A 20 -6.98 16.24 3.89
CA GLU A 20 -7.77 15.56 4.92
C GLU A 20 -9.27 15.88 4.75
N GLY A 21 -10.13 14.90 5.02
CA GLY A 21 -11.59 15.08 4.95
C GLY A 21 -12.19 15.21 3.53
N ILE A 22 -11.38 15.18 2.46
CA ILE A 22 -11.89 15.30 1.07
C ILE A 22 -12.67 14.06 0.58
N GLY A 23 -12.68 12.97 1.36
CA GLY A 23 -13.42 11.74 1.04
C GLY A 23 -12.61 10.66 0.31
N LYS A 24 -11.28 10.59 0.50
CA LYS A 24 -10.42 9.56 -0.12
C LYS A 24 -10.85 8.14 0.25
N SER A 25 -10.92 7.85 1.55
CA SER A 25 -11.34 6.53 2.06
C SER A 25 -12.79 6.24 1.71
N THR A 26 -13.66 7.26 1.69
CA THR A 26 -15.05 7.12 1.22
C THR A 26 -15.14 6.74 -0.26
N PHE A 27 -14.30 7.35 -1.11
CA PHE A 27 -14.22 6.97 -2.53
C PHE A 27 -13.72 5.53 -2.68
N ALA A 28 -12.67 5.16 -1.96
CA ALA A 28 -12.12 3.80 -1.96
C ALA A 28 -13.13 2.75 -1.46
N ALA A 29 -13.99 3.11 -0.49
CA ALA A 29 -15.05 2.24 0.04
C ALA A 29 -16.14 1.91 -1.00
N GLY A 30 -16.28 2.73 -2.05
CA GLY A 30 -17.20 2.48 -3.15
C GLY A 30 -16.62 1.60 -4.27
N LEU A 31 -15.36 1.17 -4.17
CA LEU A 31 -14.71 0.32 -5.17
C LEU A 31 -15.23 -1.13 -5.06
N PRO A 32 -15.09 -1.95 -6.12
CA PRO A 32 -15.54 -3.34 -6.08
C PRO A 32 -14.88 -4.13 -4.95
N SER A 33 -15.69 -4.77 -4.11
CA SER A 33 -15.29 -5.64 -2.98
C SER A 33 -13.99 -5.18 -2.30
N PRO A 34 -14.01 -4.05 -1.57
CA PRO A 34 -12.80 -3.45 -1.05
C PRO A 34 -12.39 -4.07 0.29
N LEU A 35 -11.10 -4.34 0.45
CA LEU A 35 -10.46 -4.66 1.72
C LEU A 35 -9.45 -3.56 2.07
N PHE A 36 -9.67 -2.91 3.21
CA PHE A 36 -8.77 -1.88 3.71
C PHE A 36 -7.68 -2.50 4.58
N LEU A 37 -6.44 -2.20 4.26
CA LEU A 37 -5.28 -2.37 5.14
C LEU A 37 -5.10 -1.03 5.86
N ASP A 38 -5.65 -0.94 7.07
CA ASP A 38 -5.83 0.30 7.82
C ASP A 38 -4.65 0.51 8.78
N LEU A 39 -3.72 1.38 8.38
CA LEU A 39 -2.55 1.81 9.14
C LEU A 39 -2.85 3.08 9.97
N GLU A 40 -3.74 3.94 9.47
CA GLU A 40 -4.11 5.19 10.13
C GLU A 40 -5.13 4.98 11.27
N LYS A 41 -5.93 3.91 11.18
CA LYS A 41 -7.07 3.59 12.06
C LYS A 41 -8.19 4.65 12.00
N GLY A 42 -8.25 5.41 10.91
CA GLY A 42 -9.18 6.52 10.70
C GLY A 42 -10.54 6.11 10.13
N THR A 43 -10.70 4.86 9.70
CA THR A 43 -11.87 4.44 8.90
C THR A 43 -13.06 3.94 9.71
N SER A 44 -13.04 4.06 11.04
CA SER A 44 -14.03 3.48 11.98
C SER A 44 -15.51 3.79 11.68
N HIS A 45 -15.77 4.91 11.00
CA HIS A 45 -17.09 5.40 10.63
C HIS A 45 -17.61 4.85 9.28
N LEU A 46 -16.80 4.11 8.52
CA LEU A 46 -17.17 3.51 7.23
C LEU A 46 -17.68 2.08 7.43
N ASP A 47 -18.62 1.61 6.60
CA ASP A 47 -19.06 0.21 6.55
C ASP A 47 -18.24 -0.56 5.50
N ILE A 48 -17.11 -1.11 5.93
CA ILE A 48 -16.08 -1.73 5.06
C ILE A 48 -15.42 -2.93 5.74
N SER A 49 -14.91 -3.85 4.93
CA SER A 49 -13.97 -4.89 5.40
C SER A 49 -12.60 -4.27 5.62
N ARG A 50 -11.98 -4.54 6.77
CA ARG A 50 -10.69 -3.97 7.14
C ARG A 50 -9.80 -4.93 7.94
N VAL A 51 -8.50 -4.73 7.84
CA VAL A 51 -7.45 -5.34 8.66
C VAL A 51 -6.64 -4.21 9.26
N GLU A 52 -6.48 -4.19 10.58
CA GLU A 52 -5.58 -3.24 11.25
C GLU A 52 -4.12 -3.64 11.02
N ILE A 53 -3.28 -2.66 10.69
CA ILE A 53 -1.88 -2.85 10.40
C ILE A 53 -1.04 -1.97 11.34
N ASP A 54 -0.29 -2.59 12.24
CA ASP A 54 0.52 -1.86 13.23
C ASP A 54 1.98 -1.70 12.78
N THR A 55 2.49 -2.63 11.98
CA THR A 55 3.90 -2.64 11.54
C THR A 55 4.05 -2.84 10.04
N TRP A 56 5.23 -2.48 9.51
CA TRP A 56 5.60 -2.78 8.12
C TRP A 56 5.54 -4.27 7.79
N SER A 57 5.91 -5.14 8.76
CA SER A 57 5.83 -6.58 8.58
C SER A 57 4.38 -7.07 8.48
N ASP A 58 3.45 -6.45 9.22
CA ASP A 58 2.03 -6.77 9.15
C ASP A 58 1.47 -6.37 7.79
N LEU A 59 1.87 -5.21 7.26
CA LEU A 59 1.50 -4.78 5.90
C LEU A 59 1.99 -5.80 4.85
N GLU A 60 3.26 -6.18 4.94
CA GLU A 60 3.84 -7.17 4.04
C GLU A 60 3.15 -8.54 4.12
N ALA A 61 2.75 -8.96 5.33
CA ALA A 61 2.01 -10.20 5.56
C ALA A 61 0.59 -10.13 4.98
N ALA A 62 -0.16 -9.08 5.32
CA ALA A 62 -1.52 -8.87 4.86
C ALA A 62 -1.61 -8.84 3.32
N LEU A 63 -0.68 -8.15 2.64
CA LEU A 63 -0.63 -8.13 1.18
C LEU A 63 -0.41 -9.53 0.57
N ASN A 64 0.34 -10.41 1.24
CA ASN A 64 0.49 -11.79 0.77
C ASN A 64 -0.79 -12.61 1.00
N GLU A 65 -1.45 -12.43 2.14
CA GLU A 65 -2.71 -13.10 2.45
C GLU A 65 -3.81 -12.68 1.45
N CYS A 66 -3.83 -11.41 1.04
CA CYS A 66 -4.73 -10.89 0.03
C CYS A 66 -4.70 -11.67 -1.31
N LEU A 67 -3.59 -12.36 -1.64
CA LEU A 67 -3.50 -13.20 -2.84
C LEU A 67 -4.48 -14.38 -2.84
N GLN A 68 -4.92 -14.81 -1.65
CA GLN A 68 -5.82 -15.96 -1.45
C GLN A 68 -7.26 -15.55 -1.10
N THR A 69 -7.54 -14.25 -1.02
CA THR A 69 -8.88 -13.74 -0.68
C THR A 69 -9.75 -13.55 -1.92
N ASP A 70 -11.05 -13.31 -1.74
CA ASP A 70 -12.00 -13.00 -2.81
C ASP A 70 -12.23 -11.48 -3.01
N PHE A 71 -11.50 -10.62 -2.29
CA PHE A 71 -11.61 -9.16 -2.46
C PHE A 71 -11.08 -8.70 -3.82
N GLU A 72 -11.77 -7.76 -4.47
CA GLU A 72 -11.41 -7.27 -5.80
C GLU A 72 -10.50 -6.03 -5.73
N THR A 73 -10.57 -5.27 -4.64
CA THR A 73 -9.77 -4.07 -4.43
C THR A 73 -9.08 -4.10 -3.08
N ILE A 74 -7.77 -3.96 -3.04
CA ILE A 74 -6.98 -3.89 -1.82
C ILE A 74 -6.56 -2.44 -1.61
N VAL A 75 -7.03 -1.80 -0.54
CA VAL A 75 -6.77 -0.39 -0.27
C VAL A 75 -5.71 -0.30 0.83
N ILE A 76 -4.60 0.38 0.57
CA ILE A 76 -3.59 0.71 1.60
C ILE A 76 -3.91 2.10 2.15
N ASP A 77 -4.50 2.18 3.34
CA ASP A 77 -4.93 3.43 3.96
C ASP A 77 -4.07 3.69 5.21
N THR A 78 -3.00 4.49 5.16
CA THR A 78 -2.57 5.38 4.06
C THR A 78 -1.09 5.17 3.68
N ALA A 79 -0.68 5.79 2.57
CA ALA A 79 0.68 5.69 2.05
C ALA A 79 1.74 6.35 2.95
N ASP A 80 1.41 7.45 3.62
CA ASP A 80 2.32 8.16 4.54
C ASP A 80 2.56 7.37 5.83
N TRP A 81 1.53 6.71 6.38
CA TRP A 81 1.72 5.78 7.50
C TRP A 81 2.52 4.55 7.08
N ALA A 82 2.33 4.04 5.85
CA ALA A 82 3.16 2.96 5.31
C ALA A 82 4.63 3.40 5.18
N GLU A 83 4.89 4.63 4.71
CA GLU A 83 6.23 5.20 4.63
C GLU A 83 6.87 5.33 6.01
N ALA A 84 6.14 5.84 7.01
CA ALA A 84 6.61 5.94 8.39
C ALA A 84 7.03 4.57 8.96
N ALA A 85 6.19 3.55 8.80
CA ALA A 85 6.50 2.18 9.21
C ALA A 85 7.74 1.61 8.49
N CYS A 86 7.90 1.92 7.20
CA CYS A 86 9.08 1.52 6.42
C CYS A 86 10.36 2.20 6.92
N VAL A 87 10.29 3.50 7.24
CA VAL A 87 11.41 4.25 7.85
C VAL A 87 11.85 3.58 9.15
N GLU A 88 10.92 3.23 10.04
CA GLU A 88 11.25 2.56 11.31
C GLU A 88 12.02 1.25 11.08
N VAL A 89 11.58 0.43 10.12
CA VAL A 89 12.27 -0.81 9.75
C VAL A 89 13.68 -0.54 9.23
N VAL A 90 13.83 0.45 8.34
CA VAL A 90 15.13 0.82 7.77
C VAL A 90 16.10 1.30 8.85
N LEU A 91 15.64 2.16 9.76
CA LEU A 91 16.44 2.67 10.87
C LEU A 91 16.87 1.55 11.81
N LYS A 92 15.94 0.68 12.21
CA LYS A 92 16.20 -0.47 13.08
C LYS A 92 17.20 -1.44 12.46
N LYS A 93 17.04 -1.77 11.17
CA LYS A 93 17.91 -2.70 10.44
C LYS A 93 19.37 -2.24 10.37
N HIS A 94 19.61 -0.93 10.34
CA HIS A 94 20.94 -0.36 10.20
C HIS A 94 21.48 0.28 11.48
N GLY A 95 20.74 0.18 12.60
CA GLY A 95 21.12 0.79 13.88
C GLY A 95 21.24 2.31 13.81
N LYS A 96 20.40 2.98 13.00
CA LYS A 96 20.36 4.44 12.84
C LYS A 96 19.22 5.05 13.64
N LYS A 97 19.34 6.33 14.00
CA LYS A 97 18.30 7.07 14.73
C LYS A 97 17.56 8.05 13.81
N SER A 98 18.20 8.50 12.75
CA SER A 98 17.62 9.36 11.71
C SER A 98 17.98 8.85 10.32
N ILE A 99 17.12 9.11 9.34
CA ILE A 99 17.38 8.79 7.93
C ILE A 99 18.54 9.62 7.37
N GLU A 100 18.84 10.74 8.01
CA GLU A 100 19.98 11.61 7.67
C GLU A 100 21.32 11.01 8.13
N ASP A 101 21.32 10.09 9.10
CA ASP A 101 22.54 9.44 9.63
C ASP A 101 23.24 8.54 8.59
N PHE A 102 22.59 8.28 7.44
CA PHE A 102 23.17 7.55 6.31
C PHE A 102 24.02 8.46 5.40
N GLY A 103 23.89 9.78 5.54
CA GLY A 103 24.45 10.77 4.63
C GLY A 103 23.47 11.20 3.53
N PHE A 104 23.74 12.35 2.93
CA PHE A 104 22.84 13.05 1.99
C PHE A 104 22.29 12.10 0.90
N GLY A 105 20.96 11.98 0.85
CA GLY A 105 20.23 11.16 -0.12
C GLY A 105 20.27 9.64 0.10
N LYS A 106 21.28 9.10 0.80
CA LYS A 106 21.48 7.65 0.93
C LYS A 106 20.36 6.96 1.71
N GLY A 107 19.87 7.58 2.79
CA GLY A 107 18.77 7.03 3.57
C GLY A 107 17.49 6.83 2.74
N TYR A 108 17.17 7.78 1.86
CA TYR A 108 16.01 7.71 0.96
C TYR A 108 16.17 6.65 -0.13
N VAL A 109 17.39 6.38 -0.60
CA VAL A 109 17.65 5.25 -1.53
C VAL A 109 17.34 3.92 -0.86
N ILE A 110 17.81 3.74 0.37
CA ILE A 110 17.57 2.51 1.16
C ILE A 110 16.08 2.38 1.49
N LEU A 111 15.41 3.47 1.84
CA LEU A 111 13.97 3.51 2.05
C LEU A 111 13.21 3.07 0.79
N ALA A 112 13.56 3.63 -0.37
CA ALA A 112 12.93 3.25 -1.64
C ALA A 112 13.16 1.76 -1.98
N GLU A 113 14.34 1.20 -1.67
CA GLU A 113 14.61 -0.23 -1.83
C GLU A 113 13.75 -1.11 -0.94
N GLU A 114 13.56 -0.72 0.32
CA GLU A 114 12.69 -1.45 1.25
C GLU A 114 11.21 -1.33 0.83
N PHE A 115 10.76 -0.13 0.45
CA PHE A 115 9.38 0.12 0.01
C PHE A 115 9.03 -0.62 -1.28
N ARG A 116 10.00 -0.88 -2.17
CA ARG A 116 9.80 -1.70 -3.39
C ARG A 116 9.27 -3.09 -3.09
N LYS A 117 9.47 -3.64 -1.89
CA LYS A 117 8.91 -4.94 -1.50
C LYS A 117 7.38 -4.91 -1.46
N VAL A 118 6.79 -3.87 -0.89
CA VAL A 118 5.33 -3.65 -0.90
C VAL A 118 4.83 -3.41 -2.31
N ILE A 119 5.56 -2.64 -3.12
CA ILE A 119 5.22 -2.44 -4.54
C ILE A 119 5.21 -3.75 -5.32
N ALA A 120 6.19 -4.63 -5.11
CA ALA A 120 6.23 -5.94 -5.75
C ALA A 120 5.06 -6.84 -5.32
N LYS A 121 4.61 -6.74 -4.07
CA LYS A 121 3.42 -7.45 -3.58
C LYS A 121 2.13 -6.91 -4.20
N ALA A 122 2.01 -5.59 -4.32
CA ALA A 122 0.91 -4.96 -5.06
C ALA A 122 0.87 -5.40 -6.53
N GLU A 123 2.03 -5.51 -7.18
CA GLU A 123 2.13 -6.03 -8.56
C GLU A 123 1.69 -7.49 -8.66
N ALA A 124 2.02 -8.31 -7.65
CA ALA A 124 1.53 -9.69 -7.59
C ALA A 124 -0.01 -9.75 -7.49
N LEU A 125 -0.64 -8.87 -6.70
CA LEU A 125 -2.10 -8.77 -6.60
C LEU A 125 -2.72 -8.33 -7.94
N ILE A 126 -2.13 -7.35 -8.62
CA ILE A 126 -2.57 -6.88 -9.95
C ILE A 126 -2.48 -7.99 -10.98
N SER A 127 -1.41 -8.79 -10.95
CA SER A 127 -1.26 -9.97 -11.82
C SER A 127 -2.37 -11.02 -11.61
N ARG A 128 -3.01 -11.02 -10.44
CA ARG A 128 -4.17 -11.84 -10.08
C ARG A 128 -5.51 -11.16 -10.32
N GLY A 129 -5.52 -9.98 -10.96
CA GLY A 129 -6.75 -9.26 -11.29
C GLY A 129 -7.35 -8.45 -10.14
N LYS A 130 -6.58 -8.19 -9.06
CA LYS A 130 -7.01 -7.36 -7.93
C LYS A 130 -6.48 -5.93 -8.09
N ASN A 131 -7.36 -4.95 -7.94
CA ASN A 131 -6.95 -3.54 -7.90
C ASN A 131 -6.18 -3.27 -6.61
N VAL A 132 -5.22 -2.36 -6.67
CA VAL A 132 -4.48 -1.86 -5.50
C VAL A 132 -4.40 -0.34 -5.56
#